data_AF-A0AAD0GTN0-F1
#
_entry.id   AF-A0AAD0GTN0-F1
#
_cell.length_a   1.000
_cell.length_b   1.000
_cell.length_c   1.000
_cell.angle_alpha   90.00
_cell.angle_beta   90.00
_cell.angle_gamma   90.00
#
_symmetry.space_group_name_H-M   'P 1'
#
loop_
_entity.id
_entity.type
_entity.pdbx_description
1 polymer ?
#
loop_
_entity_poly.entity_id
_entity_poly.type
_entity_poly.pdbx_seq_one_letter_code
_entity_poly.pdbx_strand_id
1 'polypeptide(L)'
;MLVGLLVGPIAFWYLASPVVAVNFSHEGKDGFRYIWNTQHQIYKGDMPAGGGSAVEWSQIFPDKDFFMRFDWWTDKGFQRCFYVTPKWGRMIDIYLDDKGRIDTAVTDHDVIARLKQCAGEPDPFRS
;
A
#
# COMPACT_ATOMS: atom_id res chain seq x y z
N MET A 1 16.57 13.06 -32.38
CA MET A 1 15.78 14.10 -31.69
C MET A 1 14.31 13.72 -31.48
N LEU A 2 13.58 13.12 -32.45
CA LEU A 2 12.17 12.72 -32.23
C LEU A 2 11.96 11.60 -31.18
N VAL A 3 12.87 10.63 -31.08
CA VAL A 3 12.73 9.51 -30.12
C VAL A 3 12.75 10.00 -28.67
N GLY A 4 13.64 10.94 -28.32
CA GLY A 4 13.68 11.52 -26.98
C GLY A 4 12.43 12.31 -26.62
N LEU A 5 11.77 12.94 -27.60
CA LEU A 5 10.56 13.74 -27.39
C LEU A 5 9.31 12.88 -27.14
N LEU A 6 9.29 11.63 -27.65
CA LEU A 6 8.23 10.66 -27.39
C LEU A 6 8.49 9.81 -26.15
N VAL A 7 9.76 9.43 -25.90
CA VAL A 7 10.13 8.57 -24.75
C VAL A 7 10.18 9.38 -23.45
N GLY A 8 10.61 10.64 -23.49
CA GLY A 8 10.74 11.49 -22.30
C GLY A 8 9.44 11.63 -21.48
N PRO A 9 8.29 11.99 -22.09
CA PRO A 9 7.03 12.09 -21.38
C PRO A 9 6.54 10.76 -20.80
N ILE A 10 6.73 9.66 -21.53
CA ILE A 10 6.34 8.32 -21.07
C ILE A 10 7.21 7.91 -19.87
N ALA A 11 8.53 8.05 -19.98
CA ALA A 11 9.46 7.75 -18.90
C ALA A 11 9.20 8.63 -17.66
N PHE A 12 8.87 9.91 -17.86
CA PHE A 12 8.50 10.82 -16.77
C PHE A 12 7.26 10.33 -16.02
N TRP A 13 6.23 9.87 -16.72
CA TRP A 13 5.03 9.32 -16.09
C TRP A 13 5.33 8.09 -15.20
N TYR A 14 6.17 7.17 -15.68
CA TYR A 14 6.55 5.98 -14.91
C TYR A 14 7.42 6.32 -13.68
N LEU A 15 8.29 7.34 -13.79
CA LEU A 15 9.17 7.76 -12.69
C LEU A 15 8.48 8.65 -11.65
N ALA A 16 7.49 9.44 -12.08
CA ALA A 16 6.81 10.40 -11.21
C ALA A 16 5.63 9.80 -10.44
N SER A 17 5.09 8.65 -10.90
CA SER A 17 3.98 7.96 -10.24
C SER A 17 4.40 7.46 -8.86
N PRO A 18 3.74 7.93 -7.78
CA PRO A 18 3.99 7.38 -6.46
C PRO A 18 3.63 5.90 -6.42
N VAL A 19 4.38 5.11 -5.66
CA VAL A 19 4.12 3.68 -5.47
C VAL A 19 3.95 3.41 -4.00
N VAL A 20 2.96 2.60 -3.64
CA VAL A 20 2.81 2.09 -2.26
C VAL A 20 2.95 0.58 -2.29
N ALA A 21 3.85 0.05 -1.48
CA ALA A 21 4.07 -1.37 -1.29
C ALA A 21 3.77 -1.74 0.16
N VAL A 22 2.92 -2.76 0.34
CA VAL A 22 2.69 -3.41 1.63
C VAL A 22 3.40 -4.75 1.62
N ASN A 23 4.44 -4.86 2.42
CA ASN A 23 5.30 -6.03 2.56
C ASN A 23 4.81 -6.88 3.72
N PHE A 24 4.38 -8.10 3.43
CA PHE A 24 3.99 -9.09 4.42
C PHE A 24 5.23 -9.79 4.97
N SER A 25 5.28 -9.97 6.29
CA SER A 25 6.38 -10.68 6.94
C SER A 25 6.56 -12.09 6.37
N HIS A 26 7.81 -12.47 6.11
CA HIS A 26 8.17 -13.83 5.73
C HIS A 26 7.97 -14.81 6.89
N GLU A 27 7.96 -14.31 8.13
CA GLU A 27 7.66 -15.10 9.33
C GLU A 27 6.15 -15.27 9.56
N GLY A 28 5.32 -14.61 8.74
CA GLY A 28 3.87 -14.71 8.76
C GLY A 28 3.40 -16.13 8.45
N LYS A 29 2.69 -16.73 9.41
CA LYS A 29 2.19 -18.12 9.32
C LYS A 29 0.85 -18.23 8.62
N ASP A 30 0.16 -17.11 8.43
CA ASP A 30 -1.16 -17.04 7.84
C ASP A 30 -1.09 -16.49 6.41
N GLY A 31 -1.96 -17.02 5.55
CA GLY A 31 -2.23 -16.41 4.26
C GLY A 31 -3.20 -15.23 4.45
N PHE A 32 -2.95 -14.15 3.74
CA PHE A 32 -3.79 -12.96 3.75
C PHE A 32 -4.49 -12.79 2.41
N ARG A 33 -5.68 -12.22 2.42
CA ARG A 33 -6.29 -11.64 1.23
C ARG A 33 -6.26 -10.14 1.40
N TYR A 34 -6.09 -9.42 0.30
CA TYR A 34 -6.06 -7.97 0.34
C TYR A 34 -6.80 -7.34 -0.82
N ILE A 35 -7.22 -6.11 -0.60
CA ILE A 35 -7.82 -5.23 -1.59
C ILE A 35 -7.11 -3.90 -1.52
N TRP A 36 -6.59 -3.46 -2.66
CA TRP A 36 -6.32 -2.05 -2.92
C TRP A 36 -7.57 -1.43 -3.52
N ASN A 37 -8.11 -0.43 -2.83
CA ASN A 37 -9.16 0.42 -3.33
C ASN A 37 -8.61 1.83 -3.48
N THR A 38 -8.10 2.09 -4.68
CA THR A 38 -7.55 3.37 -5.10
C THR A 38 -8.57 4.02 -6.02
N GLN A 39 -8.75 5.33 -5.97
CA GLN A 39 -9.77 6.04 -6.75
C GLN A 39 -9.95 5.48 -8.19
N HIS A 40 -11.14 4.95 -8.48
CA HIS A 40 -11.55 4.29 -9.74
C HIS A 40 -10.91 2.92 -10.08
N GLN A 41 -10.09 2.35 -9.20
CA GLN A 41 -9.42 1.06 -9.39
C GLN A 41 -9.51 0.18 -8.13
N ILE A 42 -10.02 -1.03 -8.29
CA ILE A 42 -10.05 -2.03 -7.22
C ILE A 42 -9.19 -3.20 -7.66
N TYR A 43 -8.06 -3.39 -6.99
CA TYR A 43 -7.20 -4.55 -7.17
C TYR A 43 -7.37 -5.50 -5.99
N LYS A 44 -7.53 -6.78 -6.26
CA LYS A 44 -7.66 -7.83 -5.25
C LYS A 44 -6.53 -8.83 -5.45
N GLY A 45 -5.94 -9.27 -4.35
CA GLY A 45 -4.91 -10.28 -4.39
C GLY A 45 -4.94 -11.16 -3.16
N ASP A 46 -4.33 -12.33 -3.31
CA ASP A 46 -4.08 -13.26 -2.23
C ASP A 46 -2.57 -13.27 -1.97
N MET A 47 -2.19 -13.24 -0.70
CA MET A 47 -0.83 -13.34 -0.22
C MET A 47 -0.67 -14.67 0.51
N PRO A 48 0.14 -15.61 0.01
CA PRO A 48 0.37 -16.87 0.69
C PRO A 48 1.13 -16.65 2.01
N ALA A 49 1.08 -17.66 2.89
CA ALA A 49 1.96 -17.70 4.06
C ALA A 49 3.43 -17.72 3.60
N GLY A 50 4.32 -17.11 4.36
CA GLY A 50 5.72 -16.94 3.97
C GLY A 50 6.04 -15.60 3.28
N GLY A 51 5.10 -14.66 3.25
CA GLY A 51 5.33 -13.26 2.90
C GLY A 51 5.17 -12.93 1.42
N GLY A 52 5.48 -11.68 1.07
CA GLY A 52 5.38 -11.11 -0.27
C GLY A 52 4.96 -9.64 -0.23
N SER A 53 4.73 -9.01 -1.39
CA SER A 53 4.47 -7.58 -1.47
C SER A 53 3.21 -7.29 -2.29
N ALA A 54 2.28 -6.56 -1.70
CA ALA A 54 1.12 -6.01 -2.40
C ALA A 54 1.47 -4.58 -2.85
N VAL A 55 1.63 -4.38 -4.15
CA VAL A 55 2.09 -3.11 -4.74
C VAL A 55 0.97 -2.46 -5.54
N GLU A 56 0.71 -1.18 -5.29
CA GLU A 56 -0.27 -0.39 -6.02
C GLU A 56 0.33 0.94 -6.48
N TRP A 57 -0.06 1.37 -7.68
CA TRP A 57 0.39 2.63 -8.26
C TRP A 57 -0.61 3.73 -7.92
N SER A 58 -0.10 4.86 -7.47
CA SER A 58 -0.90 6.06 -7.26
C SER A 58 -0.92 6.94 -8.50
N GLN A 59 -1.92 7.82 -8.56
CA GLN A 59 -1.97 8.92 -9.50
C GLN A 59 -0.91 9.99 -9.15
N ILE A 60 -0.29 10.59 -10.19
CA ILE A 60 0.73 11.64 -10.08
C ILE A 60 0.13 12.96 -9.59
N PHE A 61 -1.08 13.28 -10.06
CA PHE A 61 -1.83 14.49 -9.71
C PHE A 61 -3.18 14.09 -9.10
N PRO A 62 -3.19 13.66 -7.82
CA PRO A 62 -4.42 13.27 -7.16
C PRO A 62 -5.35 14.47 -6.98
N ASP A 63 -6.65 14.26 -7.22
CA ASP A 63 -7.68 15.23 -6.88
C ASP A 63 -7.82 15.39 -5.35
N LYS A 64 -8.57 16.41 -4.92
CA LYS A 64 -8.79 16.71 -3.50
C LYS A 64 -9.47 15.57 -2.72
N ASP A 65 -10.25 14.76 -3.44
CA ASP A 65 -11.00 13.63 -2.92
C ASP A 65 -10.30 12.28 -3.17
N PHE A 66 -9.04 12.32 -3.63
CA PHE A 66 -8.26 11.11 -3.88
C PHE A 66 -8.03 10.33 -2.59
N PHE A 67 -8.27 9.02 -2.67
CA PHE A 67 -8.01 8.09 -1.59
C PHE A 67 -7.32 6.83 -2.12
N MET A 68 -6.47 6.26 -1.26
CA MET A 68 -5.97 4.91 -1.38
C MET A 68 -6.25 4.20 -0.08
N ARG A 69 -7.08 3.17 -0.15
CA ARG A 69 -7.44 2.31 0.98
C ARG A 69 -6.85 0.93 0.74
N PHE A 70 -6.18 0.40 1.75
CA PHE A 70 -5.71 -0.97 1.76
C PHE A 70 -6.48 -1.73 2.83
N ASP A 71 -7.19 -2.76 2.42
CA ASP A 71 -7.88 -3.70 3.30
C ASP A 71 -7.16 -5.04 3.21
N TRP A 72 -6.90 -5.68 4.34
CA TRP A 72 -6.38 -7.04 4.36
C TRP A 72 -6.95 -7.83 5.51
N TRP A 73 -7.13 -9.13 5.26
CA TRP A 73 -7.74 -10.03 6.22
C TRP A 73 -7.24 -11.46 6.04
N THR A 74 -7.51 -12.29 7.04
CA THR A 74 -7.29 -13.73 7.00
C THR A 74 -8.65 -14.44 7.09
N ASP A 75 -8.70 -15.68 6.64
CA ASP A 75 -9.88 -16.53 6.82
C ASP A 75 -10.16 -16.87 8.30
N LYS A 76 -9.22 -16.56 9.21
CA LYS A 76 -9.32 -16.79 10.66
C LYS A 76 -9.97 -15.62 11.42
N GLY A 77 -10.44 -14.59 10.72
CA GLY A 77 -11.16 -13.46 11.31
C GLY A 77 -10.30 -12.25 11.67
N PHE A 78 -9.00 -12.27 11.37
CA PHE A 78 -8.20 -11.06 11.40
C PHE A 78 -8.57 -10.17 10.21
N GLN A 79 -8.90 -8.91 10.44
CA GLN A 79 -9.15 -7.93 9.39
C GLN A 79 -8.66 -6.55 9.85
N ARG A 80 -7.95 -5.84 8.98
CA ARG A 80 -7.46 -4.47 9.20
C ARG A 80 -7.59 -3.65 7.93
N CYS A 81 -7.54 -2.34 8.12
CA CYS A 81 -7.67 -1.37 7.05
C CYS A 81 -6.88 -0.10 7.40
N PHE A 82 -6.25 0.50 6.39
CA PHE A 82 -5.75 1.87 6.48
C PHE A 82 -5.98 2.64 5.18
N TYR A 83 -6.06 3.96 5.32
CA TYR A 83 -5.85 4.90 4.23
C TYR A 83 -4.40 5.36 4.21
N VAL A 84 -3.83 5.50 3.02
CA VAL A 84 -2.49 6.05 2.82
C VAL A 84 -2.56 7.23 1.89
N THR A 85 -1.92 8.33 2.28
CA THR A 85 -1.66 9.42 1.33
C THR A 85 -0.31 9.13 0.66
N PRO A 86 -0.22 8.97 -0.67
CA PRO A 86 1.04 8.71 -1.36
C PRO A 86 1.96 9.95 -1.41
N LYS A 87 3.25 9.77 -1.69
CA LYS A 87 4.24 10.86 -1.78
C LYS A 87 4.79 10.93 -3.19
N TRP A 88 4.64 12.08 -3.83
CA TRP A 88 5.16 12.31 -5.17
C TRP A 88 6.67 12.06 -5.24
N GLY A 89 7.10 11.30 -6.26
CA GLY A 89 8.51 10.97 -6.49
C GLY A 89 9.15 10.05 -5.44
N ARG A 90 8.37 9.39 -4.58
CA ARG A 90 8.87 8.38 -3.63
C ARG A 90 7.99 7.14 -3.60
N MET A 91 8.65 5.99 -3.49
CA MET A 91 8.02 4.74 -3.08
C MET A 91 7.80 4.77 -1.56
N ILE A 92 6.64 4.28 -1.13
CA ILE A 92 6.29 4.11 0.28
C ILE A 92 6.27 2.62 0.56
N ASP A 93 7.12 2.19 1.48
CA ASP A 93 7.16 0.81 1.97
C ASP A 93 6.51 0.74 3.34
N ILE A 94 5.49 -0.11 3.45
CA ILE A 94 4.79 -0.42 4.69
C ILE A 94 5.08 -1.88 5.00
N TYR A 95 5.58 -2.17 6.20
CA TYR A 95 5.90 -3.53 6.61
C TYR A 95 4.85 -4.03 7.59
N LEU A 96 4.41 -5.26 7.39
CA LEU A 96 3.56 -5.98 8.33
C LEU A 96 4.40 -6.95 9.17
N ASP A 97 4.09 -7.04 10.46
CA ASP A 97 4.70 -7.98 11.39
C ASP A 97 4.25 -9.43 11.15
N ASP A 98 4.76 -10.37 11.94
CA ASP A 98 4.42 -11.80 11.89
C ASP A 98 2.93 -12.10 12.14
N LYS A 99 2.20 -11.13 12.71
CA LYS A 99 0.76 -11.19 13.00
C LYS A 99 -0.09 -10.40 12.00
N GLY A 100 0.53 -9.85 10.96
CA GLY A 100 -0.14 -9.06 9.92
C GLY A 100 -0.54 -7.65 10.36
N ARG A 101 0.07 -7.09 11.41
CA ARG A 101 -0.14 -5.70 11.86
C ARG A 101 0.95 -4.83 11.30
N ILE A 102 0.75 -3.51 11.26
CA ILE A 102 1.81 -2.61 10.79
C ILE A 102 2.99 -2.66 11.77
N ASP A 103 4.15 -3.04 11.26
CA ASP A 103 5.40 -3.08 12.01
C ASP A 103 5.95 -1.66 12.12
N THR A 104 5.71 -1.04 13.28
CA THR A 104 6.20 0.31 13.59
C THR A 104 7.70 0.38 13.90
N ALA A 105 8.38 -0.76 14.07
CA ALA A 105 9.83 -0.80 14.28
C ALA A 105 10.59 -0.75 12.94
N VAL A 106 9.98 -1.24 11.86
CA VAL A 106 10.59 -1.29 10.52
C VAL A 106 10.02 -0.23 9.58
N THR A 107 8.72 0.04 9.65
CA THR A 107 8.08 1.06 8.80
C THR A 107 8.54 2.46 9.23
N ASP A 108 8.97 3.28 8.26
CA ASP A 108 9.45 4.64 8.54
C ASP A 108 8.39 5.48 9.28
N HIS A 109 8.82 6.29 10.24
CA HIS A 109 7.96 7.18 10.98
C HIS A 109 7.24 8.18 10.07
N ASP A 110 7.88 8.65 8.99
CA ASP A 110 7.23 9.56 8.04
C ASP A 110 6.10 8.86 7.26
N VAL A 111 6.25 7.57 6.99
CA VAL A 111 5.21 6.71 6.38
C VAL A 111 4.07 6.51 7.37
N ILE A 112 4.36 6.12 8.61
CA ILE A 112 3.34 5.89 9.66
C ILE A 112 2.46 7.13 9.85
N ALA A 113 3.06 8.33 9.88
CA ALA A 113 2.32 9.59 10.02
C ALA A 113 1.33 9.87 8.86
N ARG A 114 1.48 9.18 7.73
CA ARG A 114 0.64 9.30 6.52
C ARG A 114 -0.41 8.21 6.43
N LEU A 115 -0.38 7.25 7.36
CA LEU A 115 -1.38 6.20 7.50
C LEU A 115 -2.51 6.70 8.39
N LYS A 116 -3.74 6.48 7.95
CA LYS A 116 -4.96 6.84 8.68
C LYS A 116 -5.79 5.60 8.89
N GLN A 117 -6.20 5.34 10.12
CA GLN A 117 -7.10 4.23 10.44
C GLN A 117 -8.47 4.42 9.76
N CYS A 118 -9.09 3.32 9.36
CA CYS A 118 -10.45 3.29 8.83
C CYS A 118 -11.48 3.41 9.96
N ALA A 119 -12.51 4.24 9.75
CA ALA A 119 -13.46 4.61 10.79
C ALA A 119 -14.42 3.46 11.12
N GLY A 120 -14.30 2.90 12.34
CA GLY A 120 -15.13 1.78 12.80
C GLY A 120 -14.46 0.42 12.64
N GLU A 121 -13.30 0.36 11.99
CA GLU A 121 -12.48 -0.84 11.87
C GLU A 121 -11.41 -0.97 12.97
N PRO A 122 -10.93 -2.19 13.26
CA PRO A 122 -9.89 -2.43 14.24
C PRO A 122 -8.58 -1.68 13.90
N ASP A 123 -7.89 -1.14 14.93
CA ASP A 123 -6.65 -0.36 14.80
C ASP A 123 -5.56 -1.10 13.99
N PRO A 124 -5.10 -0.61 12.83
CA PRO A 124 -4.10 -1.30 12.01
C PRO A 124 -2.75 -1.53 12.73
N PHE A 125 -2.49 -0.83 13.84
CA PHE A 125 -1.28 -0.94 14.65
C PHE A 125 -1.43 -1.82 15.90
N ARG A 126 -2.66 -1.99 16.44
CA ARG A 126 -2.88 -2.60 17.77
C ARG A 126 -4.04 -3.59 17.80
N SER A 127 -4.07 -4.47 18.80
CA SER A 127 -5.11 -5.50 18.96
C SER A 127 -6.49 -4.90 19.18
#